data_AF-A0A503PR98-F1
#
_entry.id   AF-A0A503PR98-F1
#
_cell.length_a   1.000
_cell.length_b   1.000
_cell.length_c   1.000
_cell.angle_alpha   90.00
_cell.angle_beta   90.00
_cell.angle_gamma   90.00
#
_symmetry.space_group_name_H-M   'P 1'
#
loop_
_entity.id
_entity.type
_entity.pdbx_description
1 polymer ?
#
loop_
_entity_poly.entity_id
_entity_poly.type
_entity_poly.pdbx_seq_one_letter_code
_entity_poly.pdbx_strand_id
1 'polypeptide(L)'
;MAAAQAAKVAGMEVAAAQAATTRRGSALATDWETAFVGAGVFLSAIGLIFNARELRSSTKSRDVEAMFKLAAEIREMEERLWAAGSPAEQQARLVETFNFLNTCATACGKKLLPKWTQSTMTDYLIKAIANIESVEPLLQKLDAMRTDSTTFVELAEFSRANRPEIDRVRAEIEVLTKLANVNQPAPLAGPNQS
;
A
#
# COMPACT_ATOMS: atom_id res chain seq x y z
N MET A 1 44.28 73.99 40.20
CA MET A 1 43.08 73.64 39.39
C MET A 1 43.39 72.78 38.15
N ALA A 2 44.55 72.91 37.50
CA ALA A 2 44.89 72.11 36.30
C ALA A 2 44.99 70.58 36.51
N ALA A 3 45.50 70.11 37.65
CA ALA A 3 45.66 68.67 37.93
C ALA A 3 44.32 67.91 38.08
N ALA A 4 43.29 68.56 38.62
CA ALA A 4 41.96 67.96 38.77
C ALA A 4 41.24 67.79 37.42
N GLN A 5 41.54 68.66 36.45
CA GLN A 5 40.94 68.63 35.13
C GLN A 5 41.56 67.52 34.26
N ALA A 6 42.86 67.29 34.37
CA ALA A 6 43.56 66.20 33.68
C ALA A 6 43.11 64.80 34.16
N ALA A 7 42.91 64.62 35.47
CA ALA A 7 42.42 63.35 36.03
C ALA A 7 40.99 63.01 35.56
N LYS A 8 40.14 64.02 35.38
CA LYS A 8 38.76 63.83 34.88
C LYS A 8 38.74 63.39 33.41
N VAL A 9 39.61 63.95 32.58
CA VAL A 9 39.72 63.59 31.15
C VAL A 9 40.26 62.16 31.00
N ALA A 10 41.31 61.80 31.74
CA ALA A 10 41.85 60.43 31.73
C ALA A 10 40.82 59.40 32.22
N GLY A 11 40.03 59.71 33.25
CA GLY A 11 38.94 58.85 33.71
C GLY A 11 37.82 58.66 32.68
N MET A 12 37.52 59.69 31.89
CA MET A 12 36.52 59.60 30.81
C MET A 12 37.00 58.76 29.62
N GLU A 13 38.29 58.81 29.28
CA GLU A 13 38.87 57.98 28.21
C GLU A 13 38.89 56.49 28.59
N VAL A 14 39.23 56.18 29.84
CA VAL A 14 39.21 54.79 30.34
C VAL A 14 37.78 54.24 30.39
N ALA A 15 36.81 55.04 30.81
CA ALA A 15 35.40 54.65 30.81
C ALA A 15 34.84 54.43 29.38
N ALA A 16 35.25 55.28 28.42
CA ALA A 16 34.86 55.12 27.01
C ALA A 16 35.49 53.86 26.37
N ALA A 17 36.76 53.57 26.68
CA ALA A 17 37.44 52.36 26.22
C ALA A 17 36.78 51.09 26.79
N GLN A 18 36.46 51.08 28.09
CA GLN A 18 35.74 49.96 28.71
C GLN A 18 34.34 49.77 28.10
N ALA A 19 33.58 50.84 27.89
CA ALA A 19 32.26 50.76 27.26
C ALA A 19 32.32 50.24 25.81
N ALA A 20 33.37 50.59 25.06
CA ALA A 20 33.59 50.09 23.70
C ALA A 20 33.94 48.60 23.69
N THR A 21 34.79 48.14 24.61
CA THR A 21 35.14 46.72 24.75
C THR A 21 33.94 45.88 25.19
N THR A 22 33.13 46.37 26.13
CA THR A 22 31.92 45.68 26.58
C THR A 22 30.86 45.57 25.48
N ARG A 23 30.62 46.63 24.71
CA ARG A 23 29.67 46.58 23.56
C ARG A 23 30.13 45.63 22.45
N ARG A 24 31.44 45.52 22.21
CA ARG A 24 31.99 44.62 21.18
C ARG A 24 31.89 43.15 21.61
N GLY A 25 32.09 42.86 22.90
CA GLY A 25 31.91 41.52 23.47
C GLY A 25 30.46 41.03 23.44
N SER A 26 29.49 41.91 23.74
CA SER A 26 28.07 41.54 23.71
C SER A 26 27.50 41.35 22.29
N ALA A 27 28.00 42.10 21.31
CA ALA A 27 27.58 41.95 19.91
C ALA A 27 28.05 40.60 19.34
N LEU A 28 29.33 40.27 19.51
CA LEU A 28 29.88 38.98 19.08
C LEU A 28 29.21 37.80 19.79
N ALA A 29 28.84 37.96 21.07
CA ALA A 29 28.15 36.93 21.84
C ALA A 29 26.76 36.57 21.25
N THR A 30 26.04 37.58 20.77
CA THR A 30 24.69 37.42 20.21
C THR A 30 24.75 36.80 18.80
N ASP A 31 25.80 37.08 18.03
CA ASP A 31 25.98 36.57 16.67
C ASP A 31 26.31 35.07 16.62
N TRP A 32 27.08 34.55 17.59
CA TRP A 32 27.38 33.10 17.61
C TRP A 32 26.20 32.28 18.14
N GLU A 33 25.48 32.75 19.16
CA GLU A 33 24.29 32.05 19.68
C GLU A 33 23.19 31.95 18.63
N THR A 34 22.93 33.03 17.89
CA THR A 34 21.96 33.05 16.79
C THR A 34 22.40 32.15 15.62
N ALA A 35 23.70 32.10 15.31
CA ALA A 35 24.24 31.17 14.31
C ALA A 35 24.10 29.69 14.74
N PHE A 36 24.33 29.37 16.01
CA PHE A 36 24.16 28.01 16.55
C PHE A 36 22.70 27.57 16.60
N VAL A 37 21.79 28.45 17.03
CA VAL A 37 20.34 28.18 17.00
C VAL A 37 19.85 28.02 15.56
N GLY A 38 20.31 28.87 14.64
CA GLY A 38 20.02 28.76 13.21
C GLY A 38 20.52 27.45 12.61
N ALA A 39 21.75 27.03 12.94
CA ALA A 39 22.30 25.74 12.52
C ALA A 39 21.53 24.55 13.10
N GLY A 40 21.12 24.63 14.37
CA GLY A 40 20.32 23.60 15.04
C GLY A 40 18.94 23.40 14.41
N VAL A 41 18.24 24.48 14.08
CA VAL A 41 16.95 24.44 13.38
C VAL A 41 17.11 23.85 11.98
N PHE A 42 18.17 24.21 11.27
CA PHE A 42 18.45 23.70 9.92
C PHE A 42 18.76 22.19 9.94
N LEU A 43 19.59 21.73 10.88
CA LEU A 43 19.92 20.32 11.06
C LEU A 43 18.70 19.48 11.48
N SER A 44 17.82 20.03 12.34
CA SER A 44 16.56 19.37 12.73
C SER A 44 15.60 19.24 11.55
N ALA A 45 15.47 20.27 10.71
CA ALA A 45 14.65 20.24 9.50
C ALA A 45 15.16 19.21 8.48
N ILE A 46 16.48 19.10 8.31
CA ILE A 46 17.10 18.06 7.48
C ILE A 46 16.79 16.67 8.07
N GLY A 47 16.95 16.47 9.37
CA GLY A 47 16.61 15.22 10.05
C GLY A 47 15.16 14.79 9.84
N LEU A 48 14.21 15.71 9.88
CA LEU A 48 12.78 15.45 9.60
C LEU A 48 12.54 15.08 8.13
N ILE A 49 13.25 15.70 7.18
CA ILE A 49 13.15 15.37 5.75
C ILE A 49 13.72 13.98 5.47
N PHE A 50 14.86 13.63 6.08
CA PHE A 50 15.45 12.29 5.96
C PHE A 50 14.56 11.23 6.61
N ASN A 51 14.05 11.47 7.82
CA ASN A 51 13.07 10.57 8.46
C ASN A 51 11.81 10.43 7.61
N ALA A 52 11.29 11.50 7.01
CA ALA A 52 10.13 11.41 6.12
C ALA A 52 10.44 10.65 4.82
N ARG A 53 11.66 10.77 4.28
CA ARG A 53 12.12 9.98 3.13
C ARG A 53 12.32 8.52 3.48
N GLU A 54 12.85 8.22 4.66
CA GLU A 54 13.08 6.87 5.16
C GLU A 54 11.76 6.18 5.54
N LEU A 55 10.82 6.91 6.14
CA LEU A 55 9.44 6.45 6.32
C LEU A 55 8.80 6.15 4.96
N ARG A 56 8.97 7.01 3.94
CA ARG A 56 8.44 6.75 2.59
C ARG A 56 9.11 5.57 1.89
N SER A 57 10.42 5.37 2.03
CA SER A 57 11.11 4.22 1.45
C SER A 57 10.75 2.92 2.18
N SER A 58 10.66 2.97 3.51
CA SER A 58 10.20 1.86 4.35
C SER A 58 8.78 1.44 4.00
N THR A 59 7.85 2.40 3.84
CA THR A 59 6.47 2.09 3.40
C THR A 59 6.45 1.45 2.02
N LYS A 60 7.22 1.96 1.04
CA LYS A 60 7.31 1.33 -0.29
C LYS A 60 7.88 -0.09 -0.23
N SER A 61 8.91 -0.32 0.59
CA SER A 61 9.49 -1.66 0.78
C SER A 61 8.49 -2.62 1.42
N ARG A 62 7.71 -2.14 2.41
CA ARG A 62 6.65 -2.92 3.06
C ARG A 62 5.50 -3.26 2.11
N ASP A 63 5.10 -2.33 1.23
CA ASP A 63 4.08 -2.57 0.21
C ASP A 63 4.53 -3.66 -0.77
N VAL A 64 5.78 -3.59 -1.25
CA VAL A 64 6.35 -4.57 -2.18
C VAL A 64 6.47 -5.94 -1.51
N GLU A 65 6.95 -6.01 -0.27
CA GLU A 65 7.03 -7.26 0.49
C GLU A 65 5.63 -7.87 0.70
N ALA A 66 4.64 -7.06 1.08
CA ALA A 66 3.26 -7.51 1.23
C ALA A 66 2.67 -8.02 -0.09
N MET A 67 2.96 -7.36 -1.21
CA MET A 67 2.55 -7.83 -2.54
C MET A 67 3.20 -9.16 -2.91
N PHE A 68 4.49 -9.34 -2.66
CA PHE A 68 5.16 -10.61 -2.95
C PHE A 68 4.61 -11.77 -2.12
N LYS A 69 4.38 -11.56 -0.82
CA LYS A 69 3.75 -12.57 0.05
C LYS A 69 2.37 -12.94 -0.46
N LEU A 70 1.57 -11.94 -0.79
CA LEU A 70 0.21 -12.12 -1.24
C LEU A 70 0.12 -12.80 -2.62
N ALA A 71 1.05 -12.48 -3.53
CA ALA A 71 1.16 -13.16 -4.81
C ALA A 71 1.59 -14.64 -4.65
N ALA A 72 2.49 -14.94 -3.70
CA ALA A 72 2.88 -16.31 -3.39
C ALA A 72 1.69 -17.12 -2.83
N GLU A 73 0.91 -16.54 -1.91
CA GLU A 73 -0.30 -17.16 -1.35
C GLU A 73 -1.37 -17.43 -2.43
N ILE A 74 -1.60 -16.47 -3.33
CA ILE A 74 -2.53 -16.67 -4.47
C ILE A 74 -2.07 -17.86 -5.32
N ARG A 75 -0.79 -17.90 -5.68
CA ARG A 75 -0.23 -18.97 -6.52
C ARG A 75 -0.35 -20.33 -5.84
N GLU A 76 -0.03 -20.41 -4.54
CA GLU A 76 -0.14 -21.65 -3.79
C GLU A 76 -1.60 -22.15 -3.73
N MET A 77 -2.56 -21.24 -3.53
CA MET A 77 -3.98 -21.58 -3.55
C MET A 77 -4.46 -22.06 -4.91
N GLU A 78 -4.02 -21.43 -6.00
CA GLU A 78 -4.31 -21.87 -7.37
C GLU A 78 -3.72 -23.25 -7.65
N GLU A 79 -2.45 -23.48 -7.32
CA GLU A 79 -1.79 -24.78 -7.47
C GLU A 79 -2.52 -25.89 -6.70
N ARG A 80 -2.97 -25.61 -5.48
CA ARG A 80 -3.76 -26.54 -4.67
C ARG A 80 -5.13 -26.86 -5.28
N LEU A 81 -5.76 -25.88 -5.92
CA LEU A 81 -7.04 -26.10 -6.61
C LEU A 81 -6.87 -27.02 -7.82
N TRP A 82 -5.78 -26.87 -8.59
CA TRP A 82 -5.48 -27.71 -9.75
C TRP A 82 -4.96 -29.10 -9.39
N ALA A 83 -4.33 -29.26 -8.23
CA ALA A 83 -3.76 -30.54 -7.78
C ALA A 83 -4.80 -31.56 -7.27
N ALA A 84 -6.08 -31.18 -7.19
CA ALA A 84 -7.13 -32.03 -6.62
C ALA A 84 -7.48 -33.20 -7.56
N GLY A 85 -7.14 -34.43 -7.14
CA GLY A 85 -7.31 -35.65 -7.92
C GLY A 85 -8.69 -36.31 -7.79
N SER A 86 -9.45 -36.00 -6.73
CA SER A 86 -10.79 -36.55 -6.49
C SER A 86 -11.87 -35.46 -6.38
N PRO A 87 -13.16 -35.77 -6.68
CA PRO A 87 -14.25 -34.81 -6.56
C PRO A 87 -14.46 -34.27 -5.14
N ALA A 88 -14.19 -35.08 -4.12
CA ALA A 88 -14.28 -34.68 -2.72
C ALA A 88 -13.15 -33.70 -2.35
N GLU A 89 -11.92 -33.95 -2.80
CA GLU A 89 -10.81 -33.02 -2.63
C GLU A 89 -11.04 -31.72 -3.40
N GLN A 90 -11.57 -31.79 -4.62
CA GLN A 90 -11.93 -30.60 -5.40
C GLN A 90 -12.93 -29.73 -4.64
N GLN A 91 -13.94 -30.33 -4.00
CA GLN A 91 -14.89 -29.59 -3.18
C GLN A 91 -14.23 -28.95 -1.96
N ALA A 92 -13.36 -29.67 -1.24
CA ALA A 92 -12.63 -29.11 -0.10
C ALA A 92 -11.73 -27.94 -0.50
N ARG A 93 -10.98 -28.08 -1.61
CA ARG A 93 -10.12 -27.01 -2.14
C ARG A 93 -10.91 -25.80 -2.61
N LEU A 94 -12.10 -26.00 -3.20
CA LEU A 94 -12.99 -24.89 -3.54
C LEU A 94 -13.44 -24.10 -2.32
N VAL A 95 -13.79 -24.77 -1.23
CA VAL A 95 -14.15 -24.11 0.04
C VAL A 95 -12.96 -23.33 0.61
N GLU A 96 -11.77 -23.91 0.60
CA GLU A 96 -10.54 -23.21 1.01
C GLU A 96 -10.29 -21.95 0.17
N THR A 97 -10.48 -22.03 -1.14
CA THR A 97 -10.38 -20.87 -2.04
C THR A 97 -11.40 -19.78 -1.69
N PHE A 98 -12.66 -20.14 -1.43
CA PHE A 98 -13.65 -19.15 -1.02
C PHE A 98 -13.34 -18.51 0.35
N ASN A 99 -12.81 -19.28 1.31
CA ASN A 99 -12.36 -18.76 2.60
C ASN A 99 -11.21 -17.78 2.44
N PHE A 100 -10.27 -18.08 1.55
CA PHE A 100 -9.18 -17.17 1.19
C PHE A 100 -9.73 -15.88 0.59
N LEU A 101 -10.62 -15.96 -0.41
CA LEU A 101 -11.24 -14.77 -1.02
C LEU A 101 -12.02 -13.93 0.00
N ASN A 102 -12.72 -14.55 0.95
CA ASN A 102 -13.41 -13.83 2.03
C ASN A 102 -12.46 -13.11 2.97
N THR A 103 -11.33 -13.74 3.30
CA THR A 103 -10.27 -13.14 4.11
C THR A 103 -9.68 -11.93 3.40
N CYS A 104 -9.40 -12.05 2.10
CA CYS A 104 -8.93 -10.94 1.27
C CYS A 104 -9.97 -9.81 1.17
N ALA A 105 -11.25 -10.14 0.98
CA ALA A 105 -12.34 -9.17 0.97
C ALA A 105 -12.44 -8.42 2.30
N THR A 106 -12.29 -9.13 3.43
CA THR A 106 -12.24 -8.54 4.78
C THR A 106 -11.06 -7.58 4.93
N ALA A 107 -9.88 -7.99 4.48
CA ALA A 107 -8.67 -7.16 4.55
C ALA A 107 -8.78 -5.89 3.71
N CYS A 108 -9.39 -6.00 2.52
CA CYS A 108 -9.69 -4.85 1.65
C CYS A 108 -10.74 -3.92 2.26
N GLY A 109 -11.86 -4.46 2.76
CA GLY A 109 -12.94 -3.69 3.35
C GLY A 109 -12.50 -2.92 4.60
N LYS A 110 -11.68 -3.55 5.44
CA LYS A 110 -11.14 -2.95 6.68
C LYS A 110 -9.86 -2.13 6.46
N LYS A 111 -9.38 -1.96 5.22
CA LYS A 111 -8.17 -1.21 4.86
C LYS A 111 -6.92 -1.68 5.64
N LEU A 112 -6.81 -2.99 5.87
CA LEU A 112 -5.67 -3.59 6.59
C LEU A 112 -4.43 -3.70 5.71
N LEU A 113 -4.61 -3.66 4.39
CA LEU A 113 -3.55 -3.70 3.41
C LEU A 113 -3.01 -2.28 3.13
N PRO A 114 -1.72 -2.15 2.83
CA PRO A 114 -1.19 -0.89 2.33
C PRO A 114 -1.84 -0.47 1.02
N LYS A 115 -1.82 0.83 0.72
CA LYS A 115 -2.66 1.44 -0.33
C LYS A 115 -2.52 0.76 -1.70
N TRP A 116 -1.29 0.48 -2.14
CA TRP A 116 -1.07 -0.15 -3.45
C TRP A 116 -1.48 -1.62 -3.46
N THR A 117 -1.09 -2.37 -2.43
CA THR A 117 -1.50 -3.76 -2.23
C THR A 117 -3.02 -3.90 -2.18
N GLN A 118 -3.71 -2.97 -1.51
CA GLN A 118 -5.16 -2.92 -1.44
C GLN A 118 -5.79 -2.71 -2.82
N SER A 119 -5.28 -1.77 -3.61
CA SER A 119 -5.77 -1.53 -4.98
C SER A 119 -5.63 -2.79 -5.84
N THR A 120 -4.44 -3.40 -5.84
CA THR A 120 -4.19 -4.63 -6.62
C THR A 120 -5.05 -5.80 -6.14
N MET A 121 -5.22 -5.97 -4.83
CA MET A 121 -6.07 -7.03 -4.29
C MET A 121 -7.55 -6.78 -4.62
N THR A 122 -8.01 -5.53 -4.62
CA THR A 122 -9.37 -5.18 -5.04
C THR A 122 -9.60 -5.59 -6.49
N ASP A 123 -8.67 -5.26 -7.39
CA ASP A 123 -8.73 -5.65 -8.80
C ASP A 123 -8.72 -7.17 -8.97
N TYR A 124 -7.87 -7.88 -8.21
CA TYR A 124 -7.82 -9.34 -8.19
C TYR A 124 -9.15 -9.96 -7.73
N LEU A 125 -9.72 -9.47 -6.62
CA LEU A 125 -11.00 -9.97 -6.10
C LEU A 125 -12.14 -9.77 -7.08
N ILE A 126 -12.20 -8.61 -7.74
CA ILE A 126 -13.20 -8.33 -8.78
C ILE A 126 -13.08 -9.36 -9.91
N LYS A 127 -11.87 -9.60 -10.42
CA LYS A 127 -11.63 -10.59 -11.48
C LYS A 127 -11.92 -12.02 -11.03
N ALA A 128 -11.53 -12.40 -9.82
CA ALA A 128 -11.78 -13.72 -9.26
C ALA A 128 -13.29 -13.99 -9.14
N ILE A 129 -14.05 -13.05 -8.57
CA ILE A 129 -15.51 -13.14 -8.45
C ILE A 129 -16.16 -13.19 -9.83
N ALA A 130 -15.75 -12.32 -10.77
CA ALA A 130 -16.28 -12.34 -12.13
C ALA A 130 -16.04 -13.70 -12.82
N ASN A 131 -14.85 -14.29 -12.67
CA ASN A 131 -14.53 -15.63 -13.19
C ASN A 131 -15.43 -16.72 -12.56
N ILE A 132 -15.62 -16.68 -11.23
CA ILE A 132 -16.49 -17.63 -10.52
C ILE A 132 -17.94 -17.52 -11.02
N GLU A 133 -18.47 -16.30 -11.15
CA GLU A 133 -19.83 -16.05 -11.64
C GLU A 133 -20.02 -16.33 -13.14
N SER A 134 -18.92 -16.44 -13.90
CA SER A 134 -18.94 -16.82 -15.32
C SER A 134 -19.04 -18.33 -15.52
N VAL A 135 -18.78 -19.12 -14.48
CA VAL A 135 -18.77 -20.59 -14.53
C VAL A 135 -19.96 -21.11 -13.72
N GLU A 136 -21.03 -21.50 -14.41
CA GLU A 136 -22.33 -21.87 -13.83
C GLU A 136 -22.23 -22.90 -12.66
N PRO A 137 -21.43 -23.99 -12.76
CA PRO A 137 -21.29 -24.92 -11.62
C PRO A 137 -20.61 -24.31 -10.39
N LEU A 138 -19.73 -23.31 -10.57
CA LEU A 138 -19.06 -22.63 -9.47
C LEU A 138 -19.97 -21.58 -8.83
N LEU A 139 -20.79 -20.90 -9.65
CA LEU A 139 -21.82 -19.98 -9.16
C LEU A 139 -22.82 -20.69 -8.25
N GLN A 140 -23.37 -21.82 -8.68
CA GLN A 140 -24.33 -22.60 -7.89
C GLN A 140 -23.72 -23.08 -6.56
N LYS A 141 -22.45 -23.49 -6.57
CA LYS A 141 -21.72 -23.86 -5.35
C LYS A 141 -21.51 -22.67 -4.42
N LEU A 142 -21.13 -21.51 -4.96
CA LEU A 142 -20.98 -20.28 -4.19
C LEU A 142 -22.30 -19.87 -3.54
N ASP A 143 -23.41 -19.94 -4.28
CA ASP A 143 -24.73 -19.59 -3.78
C ASP A 143 -25.19 -20.56 -2.69
N ALA A 144 -25.00 -21.87 -2.88
CA ALA A 144 -25.29 -22.88 -1.85
C ALA A 144 -24.50 -22.59 -0.56
N MET A 145 -23.22 -22.26 -0.68
CA MET A 145 -22.34 -21.91 0.46
C MET A 145 -22.72 -20.59 1.16
N ARG A 146 -23.27 -19.63 0.41
CA ARG A 146 -23.81 -18.36 0.95
C ARG A 146 -25.10 -18.55 1.73
N THR A 147 -25.95 -19.49 1.33
CA THR A 147 -27.20 -19.80 2.05
C THR A 147 -26.99 -20.62 3.31
N ASP A 148 -26.04 -21.57 3.30
CA ASP A 148 -25.84 -22.51 4.42
C ASP A 148 -24.97 -21.94 5.55
N SER A 149 -24.14 -20.94 5.27
CA SER A 149 -23.16 -20.48 6.26
C SER A 149 -22.99 -18.97 6.20
N THR A 150 -22.98 -18.32 7.37
CA THR A 150 -22.62 -16.91 7.54
C THR A 150 -21.14 -16.64 7.26
N THR A 151 -20.44 -17.55 6.57
CA THR A 151 -18.97 -17.61 6.48
C THR A 151 -18.39 -16.72 5.37
N PHE A 152 -19.24 -16.19 4.49
CA PHE A 152 -18.83 -15.41 3.30
C PHE A 152 -19.48 -14.02 3.24
N VAL A 153 -19.79 -13.43 4.40
CA VAL A 153 -20.49 -12.14 4.49
C VAL A 153 -19.66 -11.03 3.87
N GLU A 154 -18.37 -10.95 4.19
CA GLU A 154 -17.48 -9.91 3.69
C GLU A 154 -17.26 -10.01 2.18
N LEU A 155 -17.19 -11.22 1.64
CA LEU A 155 -17.12 -11.47 0.20
C LEU A 155 -18.42 -11.07 -0.50
N ALA A 156 -19.58 -11.34 0.11
CA ALA A 156 -20.87 -10.92 -0.41
C ALA A 156 -21.04 -9.39 -0.37
N GLU A 157 -20.66 -8.74 0.73
CA GLU A 157 -20.66 -7.28 0.85
C GLU A 157 -19.70 -6.63 -0.15
N PHE A 158 -18.48 -7.16 -0.29
CA PHE A 158 -17.52 -6.70 -1.28
C PHE A 158 -18.05 -6.85 -2.71
N SER A 159 -18.66 -7.98 -3.03
CA SER A 159 -19.30 -8.24 -4.33
C SER A 159 -20.42 -7.24 -4.61
N ARG A 160 -21.28 -6.94 -3.64
CA ARG A 160 -22.35 -5.93 -3.77
C ARG A 160 -21.78 -4.53 -3.99
N ALA A 161 -20.75 -4.15 -3.22
CA ALA A 161 -20.14 -2.83 -3.32
C ALA A 161 -19.43 -2.59 -4.66
N ASN A 162 -18.89 -3.64 -5.28
CA ASN A 162 -18.14 -3.56 -6.55
C ASN A 162 -18.93 -4.15 -7.74
N ARG A 163 -20.25 -4.33 -7.62
CA ARG A 163 -21.08 -4.96 -8.64
C ARG A 163 -20.89 -4.37 -10.06
N PRO A 164 -20.87 -3.03 -10.25
CA PRO A 164 -20.71 -2.46 -11.59
C PRO A 164 -19.41 -2.90 -12.29
N GLU A 165 -18.31 -2.99 -11.54
CA GLU A 165 -17.01 -3.39 -12.10
C GLU A 165 -16.95 -4.90 -12.34
N ILE A 166 -17.54 -5.70 -11.44
CA ILE A 166 -17.66 -7.16 -11.61
C ILE A 166 -18.45 -7.48 -12.88
N ASP A 167 -19.58 -6.81 -13.11
CA ASP A 167 -20.40 -6.99 -14.31
C ASP A 167 -19.64 -6.60 -15.59
N ARG A 168 -18.85 -5.52 -15.54
CA ARG A 168 -18.01 -5.12 -16.67
C ARG A 168 -16.99 -6.20 -17.02
N VAL A 169 -16.23 -6.66 -16.02
CA VAL A 169 -15.20 -7.69 -16.21
C VAL A 169 -15.82 -9.01 -16.66
N ARG A 170 -17.00 -9.37 -16.14
CA ARG A 170 -17.74 -10.56 -16.57
C ARG A 170 -18.11 -10.49 -18.05
N ALA A 171 -18.63 -9.35 -18.52
CA ALA A 171 -18.95 -9.16 -19.94
C ALA A 171 -17.68 -9.25 -20.82
N GLU A 172 -16.55 -8.70 -20.35
CA GLU A 172 -15.26 -8.83 -21.04
C GLU A 172 -14.82 -10.30 -21.16
N ILE A 173 -14.93 -11.08 -20.08
CA ILE A 173 -14.63 -12.52 -20.08
C ILE A 173 -15.50 -13.26 -21.09
N GLU A 174 -16.81 -13.01 -21.10
CA GLU A 174 -17.74 -13.66 -22.01
C GLU A 174 -17.38 -13.39 -23.49
N VAL A 175 -17.03 -12.14 -23.82
CA VAL A 175 -16.58 -11.77 -25.18
C VAL A 175 -15.30 -12.52 -25.54
N LEU A 176 -14.31 -12.55 -24.65
CA LEU A 176 -13.04 -13.25 -24.88
C LEU A 176 -13.25 -14.75 -25.07
N THR A 177 -14.11 -15.38 -24.27
CA THR A 177 -14.44 -16.81 -24.41
C THR A 177 -15.12 -17.10 -25.75
N LYS A 178 -16.04 -16.23 -26.20
CA LYS A 178 -16.69 -16.37 -27.52
C LYS A 178 -15.68 -16.25 -28.65
N LEU A 179 -14.78 -15.26 -28.60
CA LEU A 179 -13.72 -15.08 -29.62
C LEU A 179 -12.75 -16.26 -29.67
N ALA A 180 -12.40 -16.83 -28.52
CA ALA A 180 -11.55 -18.02 -28.44
C ALA A 180 -12.21 -19.24 -29.09
N ASN A 181 -13.52 -19.42 -28.91
CA ASN A 181 -14.27 -20.53 -29.51
C ASN A 181 -14.49 -20.37 -31.02
N VAL A 182 -14.63 -19.13 -31.52
CA VAL A 182 -14.76 -18.85 -32.96
C VAL A 182 -13.48 -19.15 -33.73
N ASN A 183 -12.32 -19.06 -33.08
CA ASN A 183 -11.00 -19.32 -33.69
C ASN A 183 -10.52 -20.78 -33.53
N GLN A 184 -11.35 -21.70 -33.03
CA GLN A 184 -10.99 -23.11 -33.04
C GLN A 184 -11.07 -23.67 -34.48
N PRO A 185 -9.96 -24.20 -35.05
CA PRO A 185 -10.02 -24.86 -36.35
C PRO A 185 -10.98 -26.05 -36.26
N ALA A 186 -11.86 -26.19 -37.25
CA ALA A 186 -12.82 -27.29 -37.32
C ALA A 186 -12.10 -28.63 -37.06
N PRO A 187 -12.65 -29.52 -36.22
CA PRO A 187 -12.05 -30.81 -35.98
C PRO A 187 -11.88 -31.52 -37.32
N LEU A 188 -10.63 -31.82 -37.68
CA LEU A 188 -10.30 -32.62 -38.86
C LEU A 188 -11.11 -33.91 -38.76
N ALA A 189 -12.09 -34.06 -39.64
CA ALA A 189 -12.87 -35.27 -39.75
C ALA A 189 -11.90 -36.44 -39.87
N GLY A 190 -11.83 -37.28 -38.82
CA GLY A 190 -11.00 -38.47 -38.83
C GLY A 190 -11.40 -39.34 -40.03
N PRO A 191 -10.44 -39.98 -40.72
CA PRO A 191 -10.75 -40.84 -41.84
C PRO A 191 -11.68 -41.96 -41.35
N ASN A 192 -12.84 -42.07 -42.01
CA ASN A 192 -13.78 -43.19 -41.85
C ASN A 192 -12.99 -44.51 -41.84
N GLN A 193 -12.90 -45.14 -40.68
CA GLN A 193 -12.52 -46.55 -40.61
C GLN A 193 -13.78 -47.36 -40.91
N SER A 194 -13.94 -47.66 -42.20
CA SER A 194 -14.78 -48.75 -42.73
C SER A 194 -14.13 -50.10 -42.48
#